data_AF-A0A4Q7ZIS3-F1
#
_entry.id   AF-A0A4Q7ZIS3-F1
#
_cell.length_a   1.000
_cell.length_b   1.000
_cell.length_c   1.000
_cell.angle_alpha   90.00
_cell.angle_beta   90.00
_cell.angle_gamma   90.00
#
_symmetry.space_group_name_H-M   'P 1'
#
loop_
_entity.id
_entity.type
_entity.pdbx_description
1 polymer ?
#
loop_
_entity_poly.entity_id
_entity_poly.type
_entity_poly.pdbx_seq_one_letter_code
_entity_poly.pdbx_strand_id
1 'polypeptide(L)'
;MRTIDWVTAAARPDAASAGADDAGWIELIDQTALPGELRVLRIATVAELIAAIRSLAVRGAPALGVAGAFGVALAARQFAGDPAGLAAAVHEIETARPTAVNLARGVRRAAALLPGGSSAVLREAYAVRDEEVASSEAMAVRGADLVSELCGTRPRLLTHCNTGGLCTVTTGTALGVVGELHRRGALAGVIASETRPLMQGARLTAWELARWGVDFRVAVDSAGPFLMARGDVDAVILGADRICANGDVINKIGTYAHALGARRAGLPFIVVAPESTVDSDTPGGAAVEIEDRGAAEVTTLSDAVNPAFDVTPYDLVTAIVTDRRLIRLDRGDKP
;
A
#
# COMPACT_ATOMS: atom_id res chain seq x y z
N MET A 1 -0.27 -11.83 11.33
CA MET A 1 -0.90 -10.65 11.98
C MET A 1 -1.37 -9.73 10.87
N ARG A 2 -2.61 -9.26 10.93
CA ARG A 2 -3.12 -8.29 9.95
C ARG A 2 -2.69 -6.88 10.34
N THR A 3 -2.45 -6.03 9.37
CA THR A 3 -2.09 -4.61 9.60
C THR A 3 -3.27 -3.81 10.10
N ILE A 4 -4.47 -4.16 9.64
CA ILE A 4 -5.74 -3.57 10.06
C ILE A 4 -6.82 -4.65 10.02
N ASP A 5 -7.65 -4.73 11.06
CA ASP A 5 -8.83 -5.59 11.07
C ASP A 5 -9.89 -5.11 12.06
N TRP A 6 -11.10 -5.63 11.94
CA TRP A 6 -12.16 -5.43 12.93
C TRP A 6 -12.15 -6.54 13.98
N VAL A 7 -12.13 -6.16 15.25
CA VAL A 7 -12.18 -7.06 16.39
C VAL A 7 -13.53 -6.94 17.08
N THR A 8 -14.24 -8.08 17.21
CA THR A 8 -15.52 -8.15 17.90
C THR A 8 -15.34 -8.29 19.41
N ALA A 9 -16.25 -7.68 20.17
CA ALA A 9 -16.24 -7.70 21.63
C ALA A 9 -16.50 -9.10 22.22
N ALA A 10 -17.17 -9.99 21.46
CA ALA A 10 -17.43 -11.37 21.84
C ALA A 10 -16.18 -12.29 21.79
N ALA A 11 -15.04 -11.81 21.26
CA ALA A 11 -13.77 -12.54 21.28
C ALA A 11 -13.09 -12.57 22.67
N ARG A 12 -13.79 -12.19 23.75
CA ARG A 12 -13.33 -12.34 25.14
C ARG A 12 -14.19 -13.39 25.88
N PRO A 13 -13.58 -14.30 26.67
CA PRO A 13 -14.30 -15.41 27.32
C PRO A 13 -15.35 -15.02 28.38
N ASP A 14 -15.51 -13.73 28.73
CA ASP A 14 -16.32 -13.30 29.89
C ASP A 14 -17.57 -12.43 29.56
N ALA A 15 -18.00 -12.30 28.30
CA ALA A 15 -19.14 -11.45 27.96
C ALA A 15 -20.42 -12.25 27.67
N ALA A 16 -21.30 -12.37 28.67
CA ALA A 16 -22.62 -12.99 28.54
C ALA A 16 -23.66 -12.03 27.92
N SER A 17 -24.24 -12.48 26.80
CA SER A 17 -25.58 -12.21 26.26
C SER A 17 -26.18 -10.80 26.38
N ALA A 18 -26.00 -9.99 25.33
CA ALA A 18 -27.01 -9.06 24.79
C ALA A 18 -26.65 -8.69 23.32
N GLY A 19 -27.45 -9.16 22.34
CA GLY A 19 -27.44 -8.72 20.92
C GLY A 19 -26.06 -8.51 20.24
N ALA A 20 -25.22 -9.55 20.18
CA ALA A 20 -23.77 -9.41 20.26
C ALA A 20 -22.94 -9.61 18.95
N ASP A 21 -23.45 -9.36 17.74
CA ASP A 21 -22.67 -9.70 16.53
C ASP A 21 -21.90 -8.53 15.89
N ASP A 22 -22.25 -7.27 16.17
CA ASP A 22 -21.61 -6.10 15.51
C ASP A 22 -20.77 -5.20 16.44
N ALA A 23 -20.76 -5.48 17.75
CA ALA A 23 -20.00 -4.67 18.70
C ALA A 23 -18.49 -4.96 18.55
N GLY A 24 -17.70 -3.96 18.16
CA GLY A 24 -16.25 -4.11 17.96
C GLY A 24 -15.49 -2.80 17.87
N TRP A 25 -14.20 -2.91 17.52
CA TRP A 25 -13.30 -1.80 17.24
C TRP A 25 -12.36 -2.19 16.09
N ILE A 26 -11.67 -1.19 15.53
CA ILE A 26 -10.60 -1.45 14.56
C ILE A 26 -9.31 -1.63 15.35
N GLU A 27 -8.57 -2.70 15.08
CA GLU A 27 -7.17 -2.81 15.48
C GLU A 27 -6.28 -2.53 14.28
N LEU A 28 -5.26 -1.68 14.47
CA LEU A 28 -4.28 -1.41 13.43
C LEU A 28 -2.87 -1.23 14.01
N ILE A 29 -1.85 -1.57 13.23
CA ILE A 29 -0.45 -1.35 13.62
C ILE A 29 -0.11 0.13 13.50
N ASP A 30 0.45 0.73 14.56
CA ASP A 30 1.00 2.09 14.48
C ASP A 30 2.32 2.09 13.70
N GLN A 31 2.24 2.41 12.41
CA GLN A 31 3.41 2.48 11.55
C GLN A 31 4.38 3.60 11.94
N THR A 32 3.95 4.61 12.70
CA THR A 32 4.84 5.69 13.16
C THR A 32 5.79 5.21 14.25
N ALA A 33 5.41 4.17 15.00
CA ALA A 33 6.22 3.57 16.05
C ALA A 33 7.35 2.66 15.51
N LEU A 34 7.19 2.18 14.27
CA LEU A 34 8.15 1.29 13.63
C LEU A 34 9.40 2.06 13.14
N PRO A 35 10.59 1.43 13.17
CA PRO A 35 10.86 0.04 13.57
C PRO A 35 11.08 -0.17 15.07
N GLY A 36 11.03 0.89 15.88
CA GLY A 36 11.41 0.85 17.30
C GLY A 36 10.47 0.02 18.17
N GLU A 37 9.17 0.13 17.93
CA GLU A 37 8.15 -0.61 18.69
C GLU A 37 7.03 -1.10 17.78
N LEU A 38 6.67 -2.38 17.92
CA LEU A 38 5.43 -2.90 17.35
C LEU A 38 4.27 -2.58 18.30
N ARG A 39 3.62 -1.45 18.07
CA ARG A 39 2.43 -1.01 18.83
C ARG A 39 1.16 -1.23 18.01
N VAL A 40 0.14 -1.83 18.62
CA VAL A 40 -1.19 -2.00 18.03
C VAL A 40 -2.14 -1.00 18.67
N LEU A 41 -2.78 -0.17 17.84
CA LEU A 41 -3.78 0.79 18.25
C LEU A 41 -5.17 0.15 18.22
N ARG A 42 -5.93 0.40 19.28
CA ARG A 42 -7.36 0.13 19.32
C ARG A 42 -8.11 1.42 19.00
N ILE A 43 -8.86 1.41 17.91
CA ILE A 43 -9.61 2.55 17.39
C ILE A 43 -11.10 2.27 17.58
N ALA A 44 -11.71 2.96 18.54
CA ALA A 44 -13.09 2.77 18.95
C ALA A 44 -14.01 3.92 18.54
N THR A 45 -13.46 5.02 18.01
CA THR A 45 -14.22 6.18 17.54
C THR A 45 -13.77 6.66 16.17
N VAL A 46 -14.67 7.35 15.45
CA VAL A 46 -14.37 7.98 14.15
C VAL A 46 -13.22 8.99 14.26
N ALA A 47 -13.18 9.78 15.35
CA ALA A 47 -12.13 10.76 15.59
C ALA A 47 -10.74 10.12 15.73
N GLU A 48 -10.64 8.99 16.44
CA GLU A 48 -9.39 8.22 16.57
C GLU A 48 -8.92 7.68 15.21
N LEU A 49 -9.85 7.19 14.37
CA LEU A 49 -9.51 6.70 13.03
C LEU A 49 -8.95 7.81 12.15
N ILE A 50 -9.60 8.97 12.14
CA ILE A 50 -9.15 10.13 11.36
C ILE A 50 -7.77 10.59 11.84
N ALA A 51 -7.54 10.61 13.15
CA ALA A 51 -6.23 10.92 13.71
C ALA A 51 -5.16 9.91 13.29
N ALA A 52 -5.47 8.60 13.29
CA ALA A 52 -4.56 7.56 12.83
C ALA A 52 -4.24 7.67 11.33
N ILE A 53 -5.21 8.03 10.49
CA ILE A 53 -5.02 8.26 9.05
C ILE A 53 -4.14 9.50 8.81
N ARG A 54 -4.43 10.63 9.48
CA ARG A 54 -3.70 11.90 9.28
C ARG A 54 -2.27 11.84 9.80
N SER A 55 -2.03 11.15 10.91
CA SER A 55 -0.68 10.97 11.50
C SER A 55 0.17 9.94 10.75
N LEU A 56 -0.39 9.25 9.75
CA LEU A 56 0.25 8.14 9.04
C LEU A 56 0.50 6.90 9.93
N ALA A 57 -0.20 6.76 11.05
CA ALA A 57 -0.23 5.51 11.81
C ALA A 57 -0.78 4.36 10.96
N VAL A 58 -1.77 4.64 10.11
CA VAL A 58 -2.17 3.77 9.00
C VAL A 58 -1.94 4.46 7.66
N ARG A 59 -1.29 3.76 6.74
CA ARG A 59 -0.99 4.23 5.39
C ARG A 59 -0.87 3.05 4.42
N GLY A 60 -0.68 3.37 3.14
CA GLY A 60 -0.74 2.41 2.04
C GLY A 60 -2.14 2.39 1.44
N ALA A 61 -2.22 2.53 0.12
CA ALA A 61 -3.50 2.74 -0.53
C ALA A 61 -4.50 1.59 -0.26
N PRO A 62 -4.12 0.30 -0.32
CA PRO A 62 -5.03 -0.79 0.02
C PRO A 62 -5.49 -0.78 1.49
N ALA A 63 -4.57 -0.63 2.45
CA ALA A 63 -4.93 -0.57 3.88
C ALA A 63 -5.88 0.61 4.20
N LEU A 64 -5.69 1.76 3.53
CA LEU A 64 -6.59 2.91 3.68
C LEU A 64 -8.00 2.65 3.14
N GLY A 65 -8.16 1.85 2.09
CA GLY A 65 -9.49 1.45 1.61
C GLY A 65 -10.25 0.61 2.63
N VAL A 66 -9.55 -0.34 3.25
CA VAL A 66 -10.12 -1.17 4.34
C VAL A 66 -10.41 -0.31 5.58
N ALA A 67 -9.51 0.61 5.94
CA ALA A 67 -9.72 1.57 7.02
C ALA A 67 -10.95 2.44 6.79
N GLY A 68 -11.16 2.93 5.55
CA GLY A 68 -12.34 3.69 5.17
C GLY A 68 -13.63 2.90 5.35
N ALA A 69 -13.67 1.66 4.85
CA ALA A 69 -14.84 0.81 4.94
C ALA A 69 -15.20 0.46 6.41
N PHE A 70 -14.21 0.07 7.22
CA PHE A 70 -14.43 -0.14 8.65
C PHE A 70 -14.76 1.16 9.40
N GLY A 71 -14.25 2.30 8.95
CA GLY A 71 -14.60 3.62 9.47
C GLY A 71 -16.08 3.93 9.30
N VAL A 72 -16.69 3.59 8.16
CA VAL A 72 -18.13 3.72 7.97
C VAL A 72 -18.91 2.78 8.89
N ALA A 73 -18.43 1.54 9.09
CA ALA A 73 -19.03 0.62 10.06
C ALA A 73 -18.97 1.17 11.50
N LEU A 74 -17.87 1.83 11.86
CA LEU A 74 -17.70 2.51 13.14
C LEU A 74 -18.65 3.72 13.27
N ALA A 75 -18.76 4.53 12.22
CA ALA A 75 -19.66 5.68 12.17
C ALA A 75 -21.14 5.27 12.27
N ALA A 76 -21.55 4.23 11.54
CA ALA A 76 -22.93 3.71 11.56
C ALA A 76 -23.36 3.27 12.97
N ARG A 77 -22.41 2.80 13.79
CA ARG A 77 -22.65 2.45 15.19
C ARG A 77 -22.61 3.67 16.11
N GLN A 78 -21.59 4.52 15.96
CA GLN A 78 -21.38 5.68 16.82
C GLN A 78 -22.50 6.72 16.71
N PHE A 79 -23.08 6.88 15.53
CA PHE A 79 -24.13 7.86 15.22
C PHE A 79 -25.48 7.19 14.95
N ALA A 80 -25.74 6.04 15.58
CA ALA A 80 -27.03 5.35 15.47
C ALA A 80 -28.18 6.25 15.96
N GLY A 81 -29.17 6.50 15.10
CA GLY A 81 -30.27 7.41 15.39
C GLY A 81 -29.97 8.89 15.12
N ASP A 82 -28.78 9.23 14.62
CA ASP A 82 -28.38 10.58 14.19
C ASP A 82 -27.93 10.57 12.71
N PRO A 83 -28.88 10.65 11.75
CA PRO A 83 -28.56 10.64 10.33
C PRO A 83 -27.64 11.79 9.89
N ALA A 84 -27.76 12.97 10.52
CA ALA A 84 -26.95 14.13 10.17
C ALA A 84 -25.51 13.96 10.64
N GLY A 85 -25.31 13.51 11.88
CA GLY A 85 -23.99 13.17 12.41
C GLY A 85 -23.32 12.03 11.65
N LEU A 86 -24.08 11.00 11.25
CA LEU A 86 -23.57 9.91 10.42
C LEU A 86 -23.07 10.42 9.05
N ALA A 87 -23.85 11.25 8.36
CA ALA A 87 -23.45 11.80 7.07
C ALA A 87 -22.18 12.66 7.18
N ALA A 88 -22.09 13.49 8.23
CA ALA A 88 -20.91 14.29 8.51
C ALA A 88 -19.67 13.43 8.79
N ALA A 89 -19.80 12.39 9.61
CA ALA A 89 -18.73 11.46 9.95
C ALA A 89 -18.21 10.70 8.72
N VAL A 90 -19.11 10.21 7.86
CA VAL A 90 -18.74 9.54 6.61
C VAL A 90 -17.93 10.47 5.71
N HIS A 91 -18.37 11.72 5.57
CA HIS A 91 -17.65 12.72 4.78
C HIS A 91 -16.28 13.07 5.37
N GLU A 92 -16.17 13.18 6.69
CA GLU A 92 -14.90 13.48 7.36
C GLU A 92 -13.87 12.34 7.20
N ILE A 93 -14.32 11.08 7.24
CA ILE A 93 -13.47 9.91 6.96
C ILE A 93 -13.01 9.94 5.50
N GLU A 94 -13.93 10.16 4.55
CA GLU A 94 -13.63 10.20 3.12
C GLU A 94 -12.56 11.25 2.77
N THR A 95 -12.64 12.41 3.42
CA THR A 95 -11.77 13.57 3.15
C THR A 95 -10.58 13.66 4.10
N ALA A 96 -10.37 12.68 4.98
CA ALA A 96 -9.29 12.72 5.98
C ALA A 96 -7.91 12.89 5.32
N ARG A 97 -7.71 12.34 4.12
CA ARG A 97 -6.56 12.55 3.23
C ARG A 97 -7.00 12.60 1.76
N PRO A 98 -7.25 13.78 1.18
CA PRO A 98 -7.88 13.92 -0.14
C PRO A 98 -7.16 13.22 -1.30
N THR A 99 -5.83 13.05 -1.21
CA THR A 99 -5.03 12.33 -2.23
C THR A 99 -5.16 10.81 -2.15
N ALA A 100 -5.75 10.26 -1.08
CA ALA A 100 -5.92 8.82 -0.89
C ALA A 100 -7.22 8.31 -1.53
N VAL A 101 -7.23 8.15 -2.86
CA VAL A 101 -8.42 7.71 -3.62
C VAL A 101 -9.01 6.39 -3.11
N ASN A 102 -8.17 5.46 -2.65
CA ASN A 102 -8.63 4.18 -2.10
C ASN A 102 -9.41 4.34 -0.79
N LEU A 103 -9.08 5.33 0.05
CA LEU A 103 -9.84 5.65 1.26
C LEU A 103 -11.28 6.02 0.86
N ALA A 104 -11.41 6.96 -0.07
CA ALA A 104 -12.72 7.40 -0.56
C ALA A 104 -13.50 6.26 -1.21
N ARG A 105 -12.84 5.39 -1.98
CA ARG A 105 -13.48 4.19 -2.56
C ARG A 105 -14.03 3.25 -1.48
N GLY A 106 -13.24 2.95 -0.45
CA GLY A 106 -13.67 2.11 0.67
C GLY A 106 -14.84 2.70 1.44
N VAL A 107 -14.79 4.01 1.71
CA VAL A 107 -15.89 4.75 2.34
C VAL A 107 -17.16 4.68 1.50
N ARG A 108 -17.09 5.02 0.20
CA ARG A 108 -18.27 5.03 -0.69
C ARG A 108 -18.90 3.65 -0.83
N ARG A 109 -18.08 2.59 -0.93
CA ARG A 109 -18.57 1.21 -0.97
C ARG A 109 -19.38 0.88 0.27
N ALA A 110 -18.78 1.03 1.46
CA ALA A 110 -19.48 0.73 2.71
C ALA A 110 -20.69 1.65 2.96
N ALA A 111 -20.60 2.93 2.60
CA ALA A 111 -21.66 3.91 2.78
C ALA A 111 -22.90 3.60 1.92
N ALA A 112 -22.73 2.97 0.75
CA ALA A 112 -23.86 2.54 -0.07
C ALA A 112 -24.77 1.52 0.63
N LEU A 113 -24.29 0.84 1.69
CA LEU A 113 -25.02 -0.16 2.45
C LEU A 113 -25.66 0.40 3.73
N LEU A 114 -25.52 1.70 4.02
CA LEU A 114 -26.16 2.36 5.17
C LEU A 114 -27.69 2.10 5.26
N PRO A 115 -28.47 2.09 4.16
CA PRO A 115 -29.90 1.76 4.23
C PRO A 115 -30.20 0.36 4.76
N GLY A 116 -29.23 -0.57 4.66
CA GLY A 116 -29.32 -1.93 5.19
C GLY A 116 -28.95 -2.06 6.67
N GLY A 117 -28.59 -0.96 7.35
CA GLY A 117 -28.21 -0.93 8.75
C GLY A 117 -26.73 -1.31 9.01
N SER A 118 -26.31 -1.19 10.27
CA SER A 118 -24.91 -1.37 10.69
C SER A 118 -24.33 -2.73 10.30
N SER A 119 -25.12 -3.81 10.37
CA SER A 119 -24.66 -5.15 10.03
C SER A 119 -24.37 -5.30 8.54
N ALA A 120 -25.14 -4.63 7.67
CA ALA A 120 -24.90 -4.65 6.23
C ALA A 120 -23.61 -3.91 5.88
N VAL A 121 -23.37 -2.78 6.53
CA VAL A 121 -22.16 -1.97 6.39
C VAL A 121 -20.92 -2.75 6.87
N LEU A 122 -21.00 -3.40 8.03
CA LEU A 122 -19.89 -4.20 8.56
C LEU A 122 -19.57 -5.41 7.66
N ARG A 123 -20.59 -6.09 7.13
CA ARG A 123 -20.39 -7.15 6.12
C ARG A 123 -19.69 -6.64 4.86
N GLU A 124 -20.08 -5.47 4.35
CA GLU A 124 -19.39 -4.86 3.21
C GLU A 124 -17.94 -4.50 3.56
N ALA A 125 -17.69 -3.97 4.76
CA ALA A 125 -16.32 -3.67 5.19
C ALA A 125 -15.44 -4.94 5.28
N TYR A 126 -16.01 -6.06 5.74
CA TYR A 126 -15.35 -7.36 5.66
C TYR A 126 -15.12 -7.82 4.21
N ALA A 127 -16.09 -7.63 3.31
CA ALA A 127 -15.91 -7.95 1.89
C ALA A 127 -14.76 -7.14 1.28
N VAL A 128 -14.68 -5.83 1.54
CA VAL A 128 -13.57 -4.97 1.11
C VAL A 128 -12.22 -5.48 1.63
N ARG A 129 -12.15 -5.89 2.90
CA ARG A 129 -10.94 -6.50 3.50
C ARG A 129 -10.57 -7.81 2.81
N ASP A 130 -11.54 -8.71 2.60
CA ASP A 130 -11.28 -10.05 2.09
C ASP A 130 -10.90 -10.02 0.60
N GLU A 131 -11.51 -9.12 -0.18
CA GLU A 131 -11.11 -8.82 -1.56
C GLU A 131 -9.67 -8.29 -1.62
N GLU A 132 -9.27 -7.42 -0.68
CA GLU A 132 -7.90 -6.91 -0.61
C GLU A 132 -6.90 -8.04 -0.35
N VAL A 133 -7.18 -8.92 0.63
CA VAL A 133 -6.33 -10.07 0.94
C VAL A 133 -6.17 -10.97 -0.28
N ALA A 134 -7.27 -11.32 -0.94
CA ALA A 134 -7.24 -12.14 -2.15
C ALA A 134 -6.45 -11.47 -3.29
N SER A 135 -6.60 -10.16 -3.47
CA SER A 135 -5.87 -9.36 -4.44
C SER A 135 -4.36 -9.38 -4.17
N SER A 136 -3.95 -9.14 -2.93
CA SER A 136 -2.55 -9.19 -2.49
C SER A 136 -1.92 -10.56 -2.71
N GLU A 137 -2.63 -11.65 -2.41
CA GLU A 137 -2.17 -13.02 -2.65
C GLU A 137 -2.02 -13.33 -4.15
N ALA A 138 -2.99 -12.93 -4.97
CA ALA A 138 -2.95 -13.13 -6.42
C ALA A 138 -1.77 -12.40 -7.07
N MET A 139 -1.50 -11.15 -6.66
CA MET A 139 -0.35 -10.38 -7.11
C MET A 139 0.97 -11.03 -6.71
N ALA A 140 1.08 -11.51 -5.46
CA ALA A 140 2.29 -12.15 -4.96
C ALA A 140 2.68 -13.38 -5.79
N VAL A 141 1.71 -14.26 -6.05
CA VAL A 141 1.91 -15.47 -6.87
C VAL A 141 2.28 -15.11 -8.30
N ARG A 142 1.47 -14.25 -8.96
CA ARG A 142 1.67 -13.87 -10.36
C ARG A 142 3.00 -13.15 -10.58
N GLY A 143 3.36 -12.24 -9.68
CA GLY A 143 4.62 -11.51 -9.76
C GLY A 143 5.84 -12.40 -9.51
N ALA A 144 5.74 -13.38 -8.61
CA ALA A 144 6.83 -14.33 -8.37
C ALA A 144 7.08 -15.23 -9.59
N ASP A 145 6.01 -15.64 -10.28
CA ASP A 145 6.10 -16.37 -11.55
C ASP A 145 6.80 -15.53 -12.62
N LEU A 146 6.40 -14.26 -12.78
CA LEU A 146 7.03 -13.33 -13.73
C LEU A 146 8.50 -13.08 -13.41
N VAL A 147 8.85 -12.84 -12.15
CA VAL A 147 10.25 -12.59 -11.75
C VAL A 147 11.11 -13.81 -12.08
N SER A 148 10.57 -15.02 -11.86
CA SER A 148 11.25 -16.27 -12.19
C SER A 148 11.40 -16.46 -13.71
N GLU A 149 10.40 -16.07 -14.51
CA GLU A 149 10.50 -16.03 -15.98
C GLU A 149 11.62 -15.07 -16.45
N LEU A 150 11.66 -13.86 -15.89
CA LEU A 150 12.53 -12.79 -16.38
C LEU A 150 13.98 -12.90 -15.89
N CYS A 151 14.19 -13.40 -14.67
CA CYS A 151 15.49 -13.33 -14.00
C CYS A 151 16.12 -14.71 -13.75
N GLY A 152 15.38 -15.80 -13.96
CA GLY A 152 15.85 -17.15 -13.67
C GLY A 152 15.90 -17.44 -12.17
N THR A 153 16.93 -18.18 -11.74
CA THR A 153 17.00 -18.70 -10.37
C THR A 153 17.60 -17.70 -9.40
N ARG A 154 16.92 -17.49 -8.27
CA ARG A 154 17.40 -16.71 -7.12
C ARG A 154 17.90 -15.30 -7.48
N PRO A 155 17.07 -14.43 -8.10
CA PRO A 155 17.45 -13.04 -8.31
C PRO A 155 17.66 -12.28 -7.00
N ARG A 156 18.46 -11.22 -7.07
CA ARG A 156 18.54 -10.14 -6.09
C ARG A 156 17.68 -8.99 -6.58
N LEU A 157 16.72 -8.57 -5.75
CA LEU A 157 15.74 -7.57 -6.14
C LEU A 157 16.05 -6.23 -5.47
N LEU A 158 15.89 -5.13 -6.19
CA LEU A 158 15.82 -3.80 -5.59
C LEU A 158 14.36 -3.38 -5.45
N THR A 159 14.00 -2.85 -4.30
CA THR A 159 12.68 -2.27 -4.06
C THR A 159 12.77 -0.86 -3.49
N HIS A 160 11.66 -0.13 -3.56
CA HIS A 160 11.55 1.28 -3.18
C HIS A 160 10.26 1.53 -2.41
N CYS A 161 10.30 2.44 -1.44
CA CYS A 161 9.22 2.67 -0.47
C CYS A 161 8.93 1.42 0.38
N ASN A 162 7.68 1.25 0.77
CA ASN A 162 7.17 0.09 1.45
C ASN A 162 5.83 -0.32 0.85
N THR A 163 5.73 -1.60 0.51
CA THR A 163 4.65 -2.22 -0.29
C THR A 163 4.31 -3.62 0.24
N GLY A 164 4.66 -3.90 1.51
CA GLY A 164 4.32 -5.15 2.17
C GLY A 164 2.98 -5.12 2.86
N GLY A 165 2.83 -6.03 3.82
CA GLY A 165 1.65 -6.16 4.67
C GLY A 165 1.27 -4.85 5.35
N LEU A 166 2.25 -4.03 5.74
CA LEU A 166 2.01 -2.72 6.36
C LEU A 166 1.27 -1.72 5.45
N CYS A 167 1.27 -1.92 4.14
CA CYS A 167 0.49 -1.10 3.19
C CYS A 167 -0.83 -1.76 2.74
N THR A 168 -1.08 -2.98 3.18
CA THR A 168 -2.23 -3.84 2.83
C THR A 168 -2.85 -4.41 4.11
N VAL A 169 -3.64 -5.49 4.03
CA VAL A 169 -4.13 -6.22 5.21
C VAL A 169 -3.13 -7.31 5.64
N THR A 170 -2.49 -8.01 4.70
CA THR A 170 -1.62 -9.17 4.99
C THR A 170 -0.31 -9.18 4.21
N THR A 171 -0.35 -9.41 2.90
CA THR A 171 0.82 -9.86 2.11
C THR A 171 1.58 -8.70 1.49
N GLY A 172 0.86 -7.75 0.89
CA GLY A 172 1.48 -6.64 0.16
C GLY A 172 1.36 -6.79 -1.36
N THR A 173 1.98 -5.86 -2.08
CA THR A 173 2.09 -5.89 -3.53
C THR A 173 3.49 -6.36 -3.94
N ALA A 174 4.43 -5.44 -4.22
CA ALA A 174 5.80 -5.79 -4.61
C ALA A 174 6.56 -6.54 -3.51
N LEU A 175 6.42 -6.13 -2.24
CA LEU A 175 7.02 -6.90 -1.16
C LEU A 175 6.28 -8.23 -0.90
N GLY A 176 5.02 -8.35 -1.32
CA GLY A 176 4.30 -9.62 -1.36
C GLY A 176 4.94 -10.62 -2.33
N VAL A 177 5.33 -10.15 -3.52
CA VAL A 177 6.10 -10.94 -4.49
C VAL A 177 7.46 -11.38 -3.91
N VAL A 178 8.15 -10.47 -3.22
CA VAL A 178 9.41 -10.79 -2.50
C VAL A 178 9.18 -11.90 -1.47
N GLY A 179 8.13 -11.78 -0.64
CA GLY A 179 7.77 -12.78 0.36
C GLY A 179 7.46 -14.14 -0.26
N GLU A 180 6.75 -14.16 -1.38
CA GLU A 180 6.42 -15.39 -2.11
C GLU A 180 7.68 -16.04 -2.73
N LEU A 181 8.57 -15.26 -3.34
CA LEU A 181 9.86 -15.77 -3.84
C LEU A 181 10.73 -16.33 -2.71
N HIS A 182 10.76 -15.68 -1.55
CA HIS A 182 11.47 -16.18 -0.38
C HIS A 182 10.89 -17.51 0.12
N ARG A 183 9.56 -17.62 0.24
CA ARG A 183 8.87 -18.86 0.63
C ARG A 183 9.15 -20.01 -0.34
N ARG A 184 9.33 -19.71 -1.62
CA ARG A 184 9.73 -20.68 -2.67
C ARG A 184 11.22 -21.06 -2.63
N GLY A 185 12.04 -20.43 -1.80
CA GLY A 185 13.51 -20.59 -1.82
C GLY A 185 14.14 -20.03 -3.10
N ALA A 186 13.43 -19.16 -3.82
CA ALA A 186 13.77 -18.66 -5.14
C ALA A 186 14.28 -17.20 -5.11
N LEU A 187 14.75 -16.71 -3.96
CA LEU A 187 15.26 -15.35 -3.78
C LEU A 187 16.71 -15.41 -3.26
N ALA A 188 17.62 -14.60 -3.81
CA ALA A 188 18.97 -14.47 -3.27
C ALA A 188 19.07 -13.35 -2.21
N GLY A 189 18.29 -12.28 -2.35
CA GLY A 189 18.21 -11.23 -1.37
C GLY A 189 17.56 -9.95 -1.91
N VAL A 190 17.45 -8.95 -1.05
CA VAL A 190 16.78 -7.68 -1.38
C VAL A 190 17.67 -6.48 -1.05
N ILE A 191 17.68 -5.49 -1.93
CA ILE A 191 18.17 -4.14 -1.64
C ILE A 191 16.96 -3.24 -1.47
N ALA A 192 16.69 -2.79 -0.25
CA ALA A 192 15.64 -1.82 0.04
C ALA A 192 16.25 -0.41 0.02
N SER A 193 15.76 0.46 -0.86
CA SER A 193 16.15 1.88 -0.83
C SER A 193 15.58 2.53 0.43
N GLU A 194 16.32 3.41 1.11
CA GLU A 194 15.90 4.00 2.38
C GLU A 194 14.59 4.79 2.27
N THR A 195 14.35 5.40 1.10
CA THR A 195 13.17 6.17 0.70
C THR A 195 12.99 7.45 1.52
N ARG A 196 13.89 8.42 1.34
CA ARG A 196 13.71 9.76 1.90
C ARG A 196 12.47 10.46 1.29
N PRO A 197 11.89 11.45 2.00
CA PRO A 197 12.28 11.90 3.33
C PRO A 197 11.72 11.05 4.48
N LEU A 198 10.66 10.27 4.24
CA LEU A 198 9.92 9.54 5.27
C LEU A 198 10.57 8.23 5.76
N MET A 199 11.62 7.79 5.06
CA MET A 199 12.42 6.60 5.38
C MET A 199 11.62 5.30 5.35
N GLN A 200 10.63 5.16 4.46
CA GLN A 200 9.73 4.01 4.52
C GLN A 200 10.44 2.69 4.21
N GLY A 201 11.43 2.69 3.33
CA GLY A 201 12.19 1.47 3.05
C GLY A 201 13.11 1.09 4.21
N ALA A 202 13.80 2.06 4.81
CA ALA A 202 14.68 1.82 5.95
C ALA A 202 13.91 1.46 7.24
N ARG A 203 12.70 1.99 7.42
CA ARG A 203 11.89 1.79 8.64
C ARG A 203 10.91 0.63 8.54
N LEU A 204 10.16 0.54 7.44
CA LEU A 204 9.01 -0.36 7.33
C LEU A 204 9.36 -1.59 6.49
N THR A 205 9.93 -1.40 5.30
CA THR A 205 10.33 -2.54 4.44
C THR A 205 11.42 -3.37 5.10
N ALA A 206 12.46 -2.74 5.62
CA ALA A 206 13.51 -3.43 6.37
C ALA A 206 12.96 -4.20 7.58
N TRP A 207 11.98 -3.64 8.29
CA TRP A 207 11.35 -4.29 9.42
C TRP A 207 10.55 -5.54 8.99
N GLU A 208 9.77 -5.46 7.90
CA GLU A 208 9.04 -6.62 7.36
C GLU A 208 9.99 -7.70 6.86
N LEU A 209 11.03 -7.34 6.11
CA LEU A 209 12.04 -8.28 5.60
C LEU A 209 12.76 -9.00 6.74
N ALA A 210 13.16 -8.28 7.79
CA ALA A 210 13.78 -8.87 8.98
C ALA A 210 12.86 -9.86 9.68
N ARG A 211 11.57 -9.53 9.80
CA ARG A 211 10.54 -10.39 10.41
C ARG A 211 10.31 -11.68 9.62
N TRP A 212 10.49 -11.64 8.31
CA TRP A 212 10.35 -12.81 7.43
C TRP A 212 11.63 -13.64 7.32
N GLY A 213 12.76 -13.16 7.81
CA GLY A 213 14.05 -13.84 7.65
C GLY A 213 14.60 -13.76 6.23
N VAL A 214 14.22 -12.73 5.47
CA VAL A 214 14.77 -12.48 4.12
C VAL A 214 16.15 -11.84 4.27
N ASP A 215 17.14 -12.30 3.49
CA ASP A 215 18.44 -11.63 3.40
C ASP A 215 18.27 -10.26 2.70
N PHE A 216 18.63 -9.17 3.38
CA PHE A 216 18.49 -7.83 2.82
C PHE A 216 19.58 -6.85 3.24
N ARG A 217 19.72 -5.76 2.47
CA ARG A 217 20.50 -4.58 2.80
C ARG A 217 19.68 -3.33 2.54
N VAL A 218 19.86 -2.30 3.37
CA VAL A 218 19.31 -0.96 3.10
C VAL A 218 20.36 -0.15 2.34
N ALA A 219 19.95 0.56 1.29
CA ALA A 219 20.80 1.45 0.52
C ALA A 219 20.23 2.87 0.53
N VAL A 220 21.11 3.88 0.55
CA VAL A 220 20.69 5.27 0.27
C VAL A 220 20.09 5.35 -1.13
N ASP A 221 19.09 6.21 -1.33
CA ASP A 221 18.31 6.25 -2.57
C ASP A 221 19.21 6.49 -3.81
N SER A 222 20.20 7.38 -3.67
CA SER A 222 21.13 7.72 -4.75
C SER A 222 22.08 6.59 -5.17
N ALA A 223 22.19 5.52 -4.37
CA ALA A 223 23.02 4.37 -4.70
C ALA A 223 22.34 3.42 -5.69
N GLY A 224 21.01 3.47 -5.85
CA GLY A 224 20.24 2.52 -6.67
C GLY A 224 20.80 2.30 -8.08
N PRO A 225 20.89 3.34 -8.93
CA PRO A 225 21.45 3.21 -10.28
C PRO A 225 22.90 2.69 -10.31
N PHE A 226 23.72 3.07 -9.33
CA PHE A 226 25.10 2.61 -9.23
C PHE A 226 25.20 1.12 -8.88
N LEU A 227 24.37 0.64 -7.95
CA LEU A 227 24.28 -0.77 -7.57
C LEU A 227 23.81 -1.63 -8.77
N MET A 228 22.82 -1.14 -9.53
CA MET A 228 22.39 -1.79 -10.77
C MET A 228 23.53 -1.88 -11.78
N ALA A 229 24.27 -0.79 -12.01
CA ALA A 229 25.40 -0.76 -12.96
C ALA A 229 26.56 -1.70 -12.58
N ARG A 230 26.70 -2.03 -11.29
CA ARG A 230 27.69 -2.99 -10.78
C ARG A 230 27.24 -4.44 -10.84
N GLY A 231 26.00 -4.69 -11.24
CA GLY A 231 25.40 -6.03 -11.17
C GLY A 231 25.14 -6.47 -9.73
N ASP A 232 24.79 -5.55 -8.83
CA ASP A 232 24.35 -5.89 -7.47
C ASP A 232 22.85 -6.25 -7.39
N VAL A 233 22.12 -6.01 -8.48
CA VAL A 233 20.67 -6.15 -8.63
C VAL A 233 20.37 -6.84 -9.96
N ASP A 234 19.39 -7.75 -9.95
CA ASP A 234 18.97 -8.52 -11.13
C ASP A 234 17.61 -8.04 -11.67
N ALA A 235 16.77 -7.41 -10.84
CA ALA A 235 15.57 -6.69 -11.26
C ALA A 235 15.13 -5.64 -10.22
N VAL A 236 14.37 -4.64 -10.68
CA VAL A 236 13.67 -3.69 -9.81
C VAL A 236 12.21 -4.10 -9.70
N ILE A 237 11.68 -4.14 -8.48
CA ILE A 237 10.28 -4.44 -8.21
C ILE A 237 9.71 -3.47 -7.17
N LEU A 238 8.60 -2.82 -7.50
CA LEU A 238 7.99 -1.79 -6.64
C LEU A 238 6.49 -1.64 -6.87
N GLY A 239 5.84 -0.87 -6.01
CA GLY A 239 4.40 -0.61 -6.08
C GLY A 239 4.04 0.55 -7.01
N ALA A 240 2.77 0.94 -6.97
CA ALA A 240 2.29 2.17 -7.58
C ALA A 240 1.20 2.81 -6.71
N ASP A 241 1.13 4.13 -6.76
CA ASP A 241 0.02 4.91 -6.20
C ASP A 241 -1.07 5.14 -7.26
N ARG A 242 -0.69 5.25 -8.55
CA ARG A 242 -1.59 5.33 -9.70
C ARG A 242 -0.90 4.81 -10.95
N ILE A 243 -1.66 4.14 -11.83
CA ILE A 243 -1.22 3.74 -13.17
C ILE A 243 -2.17 4.37 -14.18
N CYS A 244 -1.67 5.22 -15.07
CA CYS A 244 -2.49 5.91 -16.07
C CYS A 244 -2.90 4.97 -17.21
N ALA A 245 -3.87 5.39 -18.03
CA ALA A 245 -4.36 4.62 -19.18
C ALA A 245 -3.27 4.28 -20.21
N ASN A 246 -2.24 5.11 -20.37
CA ASN A 246 -1.10 4.83 -21.24
C ASN A 246 -0.04 3.91 -20.60
N GLY A 247 -0.18 3.58 -19.31
CA GLY A 247 0.80 2.81 -18.53
C GLY A 247 1.79 3.64 -17.73
N ASP A 248 1.74 4.97 -17.75
CA ASP A 248 2.60 5.79 -16.89
C ASP A 248 2.31 5.51 -15.42
N VAL A 249 3.38 5.32 -14.66
CA VAL A 249 3.30 4.91 -13.26
C VAL A 249 3.65 6.09 -12.37
N ILE A 250 2.75 6.40 -11.44
CA ILE A 250 2.98 7.37 -10.38
C ILE A 250 3.25 6.58 -9.11
N ASN A 251 4.43 6.81 -8.53
CA ASN A 251 4.86 6.13 -7.31
C ASN A 251 5.81 7.03 -6.52
N LYS A 252 6.19 6.60 -5.31
CA LYS A 252 7.08 7.31 -4.40
C LYS A 252 8.31 7.91 -5.10
N ILE A 253 8.60 9.18 -4.82
CA ILE A 253 9.77 9.91 -5.33
C ILE A 253 11.05 9.06 -5.24
N GLY A 254 11.80 8.99 -6.33
CA GLY A 254 12.95 8.11 -6.54
C GLY A 254 12.65 6.90 -7.43
N THR A 255 11.37 6.57 -7.68
CA THR A 255 10.97 5.49 -8.59
C THR A 255 11.51 5.72 -10.00
N TYR A 256 11.37 6.94 -10.51
CA TYR A 256 11.87 7.30 -11.84
C TYR A 256 13.39 7.13 -11.96
N ALA A 257 14.16 7.47 -10.91
CA ALA A 257 15.60 7.29 -10.91
C ALA A 257 15.99 5.80 -10.99
N HIS A 258 15.27 4.92 -10.27
CA HIS A 258 15.46 3.48 -10.37
C HIS A 258 15.09 2.94 -11.75
N ALA A 259 14.04 3.46 -12.39
CA ALA A 259 13.63 3.07 -13.73
C ALA A 259 14.70 3.43 -14.78
N LEU A 260 15.29 4.63 -14.69
CA LEU A 260 16.42 5.04 -15.53
C LEU A 260 17.65 4.14 -15.32
N GLY A 261 17.97 3.83 -14.05
CA GLY A 261 19.07 2.93 -13.69
C GLY A 261 18.87 1.52 -14.27
N ALA A 262 17.67 0.95 -14.09
CA ALA A 262 17.32 -0.37 -14.59
C ALA A 262 17.40 -0.42 -16.12
N ARG A 263 16.83 0.57 -16.80
CA ARG A 263 16.91 0.68 -18.26
C ARG A 263 18.35 0.74 -18.76
N ARG A 264 19.20 1.55 -18.11
CA ARG A 264 20.62 1.68 -18.49
C ARG A 264 21.42 0.40 -18.25
N ALA A 265 21.08 -0.36 -17.23
CA ALA A 265 21.70 -1.64 -16.89
C ALA A 265 21.09 -2.84 -17.65
N GLY A 266 20.00 -2.65 -18.39
CA GLY A 266 19.29 -3.72 -19.09
C GLY A 266 18.52 -4.65 -18.15
N LEU A 267 18.10 -4.17 -16.97
CA LEU A 267 17.39 -4.93 -15.96
C LEU A 267 15.87 -4.77 -16.11
N PRO A 268 15.06 -5.81 -15.79
CA PRO A 268 13.62 -5.68 -15.70
C PRO A 268 13.20 -4.66 -14.64
N PHE A 269 12.20 -3.85 -14.97
CA PHE A 269 11.53 -2.93 -14.06
C PHE A 269 10.05 -3.33 -13.94
N ILE A 270 9.67 -3.89 -12.79
CA ILE A 270 8.38 -4.54 -12.58
C ILE A 270 7.58 -3.72 -11.57
N VAL A 271 6.35 -3.39 -11.95
CA VAL A 271 5.40 -2.69 -11.09
C VAL A 271 4.33 -3.65 -10.63
N VAL A 272 4.02 -3.66 -9.33
CA VAL A 272 3.01 -4.54 -8.73
C VAL A 272 2.00 -3.69 -7.97
N ALA A 273 0.78 -3.63 -8.49
CA ALA A 273 -0.30 -2.84 -7.90
C ALA A 273 -1.65 -3.49 -8.24
N PRO A 274 -2.66 -3.39 -7.37
CA PRO A 274 -3.96 -3.97 -7.64
C PRO A 274 -4.57 -3.32 -8.89
N GLU A 275 -5.45 -4.04 -9.60
CA GLU A 275 -6.19 -3.53 -10.77
C GLU A 275 -6.91 -2.22 -10.43
N SER A 276 -7.35 -2.10 -9.17
CA SER A 276 -8.01 -0.91 -8.66
C SER A 276 -7.12 0.36 -8.61
N THR A 277 -5.80 0.22 -8.78
CA THR A 277 -4.81 1.31 -8.92
C THR A 277 -4.66 1.77 -10.38
N VAL A 278 -5.17 1.00 -11.34
CA VAL A 278 -5.23 1.41 -12.76
C VAL A 278 -6.36 2.43 -12.93
N ASP A 279 -6.00 3.61 -13.43
CA ASP A 279 -6.89 4.74 -13.68
C ASP A 279 -7.01 4.95 -15.19
N SER A 280 -8.07 4.38 -15.76
CA SER A 280 -8.39 4.48 -17.19
C SER A 280 -8.83 5.88 -17.62
N ASP A 281 -9.21 6.74 -16.67
CA ASP A 281 -9.72 8.09 -16.95
C ASP A 281 -8.58 9.11 -17.03
N THR A 282 -7.41 8.78 -16.49
CA THR A 282 -6.19 9.59 -16.56
C THR A 282 -5.36 9.19 -17.78
N PRO A 283 -5.25 10.04 -18.82
CA PRO A 283 -4.64 9.63 -20.10
C PRO A 283 -3.13 9.37 -20.02
N GLY A 284 -2.42 10.03 -19.11
CA GLY A 284 -0.98 9.89 -18.93
C GLY A 284 -0.46 10.69 -17.75
N GLY A 285 0.81 10.49 -17.38
CA GLY A 285 1.38 11.03 -16.15
C GLY A 285 1.45 12.56 -16.10
N ALA A 286 1.49 13.23 -17.26
CA ALA A 286 1.42 14.69 -17.35
C ALA A 286 0.08 15.28 -16.86
N ALA A 287 -0.97 14.47 -16.77
CA ALA A 287 -2.27 14.88 -16.24
C ALA A 287 -2.38 14.71 -14.72
N VAL A 288 -1.33 14.22 -14.04
CA VAL A 288 -1.35 13.97 -12.60
C VAL A 288 -0.67 15.12 -11.85
N GLU A 289 -1.41 15.72 -10.93
CA GLU A 289 -0.85 16.67 -9.97
C GLU A 289 -0.01 15.93 -8.93
N ILE A 290 1.26 16.31 -8.79
CA ILE A 290 2.18 15.72 -7.82
C ILE A 290 2.13 16.52 -6.52
N GLU A 291 1.78 15.83 -5.43
CA GLU A 291 1.80 16.38 -4.08
C GLU A 291 3.21 16.88 -3.70
N ASP A 292 3.34 18.17 -3.37
CA ASP A 292 4.52 18.72 -2.69
C ASP A 292 4.23 18.88 -1.20
N ARG A 293 5.12 18.38 -0.35
CA ARG A 293 4.93 18.33 1.11
C ARG A 293 5.76 19.37 1.87
N GLY A 294 6.36 20.31 1.15
CA GLY A 294 7.12 21.41 1.69
C GLY A 294 8.40 20.99 2.43
N ALA A 295 8.98 21.94 3.16
CA ALA A 295 10.32 21.79 3.73
C ALA A 295 10.41 20.88 4.97
N ALA A 296 9.32 20.75 5.75
CA ALA A 296 9.37 20.20 7.11
C ALA A 296 9.96 18.77 7.21
N GLU A 297 9.82 17.93 6.18
CA GLU A 297 10.37 16.57 6.17
C GLU A 297 11.84 16.51 5.71
N VAL A 298 12.30 17.59 5.08
CA VAL A 298 13.60 17.69 4.41
C VAL A 298 14.59 18.48 5.23
N THR A 299 14.22 19.69 5.67
CA THR A 299 15.09 20.66 6.34
C THR A 299 14.29 21.67 7.16
N THR A 300 14.94 22.26 8.17
CA THR A 300 14.42 23.41 8.94
C THR A 300 15.11 24.72 8.59
N LEU A 301 16.08 24.71 7.66
CA LEU A 301 16.95 25.85 7.36
C LEU A 301 16.47 26.74 6.20
N SER A 302 15.68 26.19 5.28
CA SER A 302 15.21 26.85 4.07
C SER A 302 13.90 26.24 3.59
N ASP A 303 13.29 26.84 2.57
CA ASP A 303 12.32 26.12 1.75
C ASP A 303 12.98 24.90 1.08
N ALA A 304 12.16 23.92 0.70
CA ALA A 304 12.60 22.74 -0.04
C ALA A 304 11.61 22.39 -1.14
N VAL A 305 12.13 21.76 -2.19
CA VAL A 305 11.32 21.08 -3.21
C VAL A 305 11.14 19.63 -2.74
N ASN A 306 9.91 19.24 -2.43
CA ASN A 306 9.63 17.94 -1.80
C ASN A 306 8.43 17.25 -2.45
N PRO A 307 8.55 16.86 -3.74
CA PRO A 307 7.55 16.05 -4.39
C PRO A 307 7.47 14.69 -3.70
N ALA A 308 6.27 14.30 -3.28
CA ALA A 308 6.04 13.02 -2.61
C ALA A 308 6.09 11.84 -3.59
N PHE A 309 5.90 12.10 -4.88
CA PHE A 309 5.81 11.11 -5.96
C PHE A 309 6.56 11.60 -7.19
N ASP A 310 6.89 10.69 -8.10
CA ASP A 310 7.33 11.00 -9.46
C ASP A 310 6.53 10.22 -10.49
N VAL A 311 6.69 10.59 -11.77
CA VAL A 311 6.12 9.87 -12.91
C VAL A 311 7.22 9.04 -13.55
N THR A 312 7.00 7.73 -13.65
CA THR A 312 7.81 6.82 -14.45
C THR A 312 7.08 6.54 -15.77
N PRO A 313 7.61 7.03 -16.90
CA PRO A 313 7.04 6.79 -18.22
C PRO A 313 6.91 5.29 -18.53
N TYR A 314 5.81 4.91 -19.18
CA TYR A 314 5.49 3.50 -19.47
C TYR A 314 6.58 2.77 -20.26
N ASP A 315 7.37 3.49 -21.06
CA ASP A 315 8.46 2.90 -21.84
C ASP A 315 9.62 2.44 -20.95
N LEU A 316 9.75 2.92 -19.71
CA LEU A 316 10.75 2.42 -18.76
C LEU A 316 10.27 1.20 -17.96
N VAL A 317 9.00 0.83 -18.08
CA VAL A 317 8.40 -0.28 -17.33
C VAL A 317 8.39 -1.55 -18.18
N THR A 318 8.93 -2.64 -17.63
CA THR A 318 8.89 -3.95 -18.30
C THR A 318 7.50 -4.55 -18.25
N ALA A 319 6.91 -4.58 -17.05
CA ALA A 319 5.60 -5.19 -16.85
C ALA A 319 4.87 -4.60 -15.64
N ILE A 320 3.54 -4.65 -15.70
CA ILE A 320 2.65 -4.35 -14.59
C ILE A 320 1.93 -5.64 -14.18
N VAL A 321 2.05 -6.01 -12.90
CA VAL A 321 1.39 -7.14 -12.28
C VAL A 321 0.23 -6.64 -11.45
N THR A 322 -0.98 -7.07 -11.80
CA THR A 322 -2.20 -6.83 -11.01
C THR A 322 -2.73 -8.14 -10.45
N ASP A 323 -3.72 -8.05 -9.56
CA ASP A 323 -4.46 -9.22 -9.06
C ASP A 323 -5.18 -9.96 -10.19
N ARG A 324 -5.63 -9.24 -11.23
CA ARG A 324 -6.44 -9.80 -12.30
C ARG A 324 -5.63 -10.27 -13.51
N ARG A 325 -4.53 -9.58 -13.81
CA ARG A 325 -3.79 -9.77 -15.06
C ARG A 325 -2.33 -9.35 -14.96
N LEU A 326 -1.56 -9.83 -15.94
CA LEU A 326 -0.20 -9.39 -16.22
C LEU A 326 -0.23 -8.56 -17.51
N ILE A 327 0.38 -7.38 -17.49
CA ILE A 327 0.47 -6.46 -18.63
C ILE A 327 1.95 -6.34 -19.01
N ARG A 328 2.35 -6.87 -20.16
CA ARG A 328 3.73 -6.85 -20.67
C ARG A 328 3.95 -5.64 -21.57
N LEU A 329 4.28 -4.50 -20.98
CA LEU A 329 4.59 -3.26 -21.69
C LEU A 329 5.81 -3.45 -22.63
N ASP A 330 6.78 -4.28 -22.23
CA ASP A 330 7.90 -4.71 -23.06
C ASP A 330 7.50 -5.52 -24.32
N ARG A 331 6.27 -6.03 -24.35
CA ARG A 331 5.67 -6.76 -25.49
C ARG A 331 4.56 -5.99 -26.20
N GLY A 332 4.33 -4.73 -25.80
CA GLY A 332 3.33 -3.85 -26.42
C GLY A 332 1.90 -4.01 -25.88
N ASP A 333 1.70 -4.73 -24.78
CA ASP A 333 0.42 -4.74 -24.06
C ASP A 333 0.10 -3.34 -23.52
N LYS A 334 -1.16 -3.10 -23.17
CA LYS A 334 -1.62 -1.84 -22.54
C LYS A 334 -2.52 -2.13 -21.33
N PRO A 335 -2.52 -1.25 -20.31
CA PRO A 335 -3.50 -1.30 -19.23
C PRO A 335 -4.93 -1.14 -19.75
#